data_AF-A0A542K8W6-F1
#
_entry.id   AF-A0A542K8W6-F1
#
_cell.length_a   1.000
_cell.length_b   1.000
_cell.length_c   1.000
_cell.angle_alpha   90.00
_cell.angle_beta   90.00
_cell.angle_gamma   90.00
#
_symmetry.space_group_name_H-M   'P 1'
#
loop_
_entity.id
_entity.type
_entity.pdbx_description
1 polymer ?
#
loop_
_entity_poly.entity_id
_entity_poly.type
_entity_poly.pdbx_seq_one_letter_code
_entity_poly.pdbx_strand_id
1 'polypeptide(L)'
;MHSGGLPTQEVIPVAEIRSLEELQEPDRTALCFSPFGLGPAMPAEKAAEFLQRLVADCALAPDVAEGTRREFDRLQRLFAYGLLDYDVFTVVDDRALLVMEQALRERFVQWCAGTITFEEANGLQSPVVQDVRTYDDVFAAVKKAGRRSRRRPRQQPSPQWRLKVGTTLIDFNGMLAGLRTWARAAGLLRGQRTRGIEHAKSKLRDAVAHPTGYHRTMPVEAARTLHDLAEFINQLWGHPTPGGRLYPAPVERHIVVMAWNDEGSVEMAHADALRGDSDADGYHYILIRSASGPGSRYEDGYWSAFDARFETTQFPADYLWGPGSRRDALAWLDAEQPKGDTVDYVDRVFMLREHDGQVYAPMHPEVAAGLTAEEQRGTWHTVRADFPEHAFAHVRGLSDGPGHARTGDCRNCAAHHLGSGSHEQALRAAEDTIGVVTPRRPPAVRIPDSFFWPHRF
;
A
#
# COMPACT_ATOMS: atom_id res chain seq x y z
N MET A 1 -46.05 40.27 -48.52
CA MET A 1 -46.02 40.69 -47.11
C MET A 1 -45.41 39.55 -46.32
N HIS A 2 -44.10 39.62 -46.09
CA HIS A 2 -43.35 38.66 -45.27
C HIS A 2 -43.10 39.30 -43.90
N SER A 3 -43.52 38.62 -42.85
CA SER A 3 -43.17 38.95 -41.47
C SER A 3 -42.69 37.66 -40.80
N GLY A 4 -41.43 37.32 -41.06
CA GLY A 4 -40.70 36.28 -40.34
C GLY A 4 -39.58 36.95 -39.57
N GLY A 5 -39.86 37.34 -38.32
CA GLY A 5 -38.82 37.83 -37.41
C GLY A 5 -37.86 36.70 -37.10
N LEU A 6 -36.60 36.87 -37.45
CA LEU A 6 -35.51 35.97 -37.03
C LEU A 6 -35.37 36.08 -35.50
N PRO A 7 -35.26 34.95 -34.78
CA PRO A 7 -34.94 35.00 -33.37
C PRO A 7 -33.55 35.60 -33.20
N THR A 8 -33.48 36.68 -32.44
CA THR A 8 -32.26 37.32 -31.98
C THR A 8 -31.35 36.25 -31.36
N GLN A 9 -30.16 36.09 -31.93
CA GLN A 9 -29.09 35.32 -31.31
C GLN A 9 -28.87 35.86 -29.88
N GLU A 10 -29.11 35.02 -28.88
CA GLU A 10 -28.63 35.26 -27.53
C GLU A 10 -27.13 35.53 -27.60
N VAL A 11 -26.76 36.76 -27.26
CA VAL A 11 -25.38 37.15 -27.08
C VAL A 11 -24.86 36.33 -25.90
N ILE A 12 -24.01 35.35 -26.20
CA ILE A 12 -23.22 34.62 -25.20
C ILE A 12 -22.48 35.68 -24.37
N PRO A 13 -22.64 35.74 -23.04
CA PRO A 13 -22.00 36.77 -22.25
C PRO A 13 -20.48 36.64 -22.40
N VAL A 14 -19.87 37.73 -22.85
CA VAL A 14 -18.42 37.95 -22.81
C VAL A 14 -17.99 37.83 -21.35
N ALA A 15 -16.87 37.15 -21.10
CA ALA A 15 -16.33 36.99 -19.75
C ALA A 15 -16.27 38.34 -19.03
N GLU A 16 -16.96 38.43 -17.89
CA GLU A 16 -17.02 39.65 -17.08
C GLU A 16 -15.63 39.95 -16.52
N ILE A 17 -15.10 41.14 -16.80
CA ILE A 17 -13.77 41.54 -16.33
C ILE A 17 -13.89 41.92 -14.86
N ARG A 18 -13.25 41.13 -13.98
CA ARG A 18 -13.17 41.39 -12.55
C ARG A 18 -12.00 42.32 -12.21
N SER A 19 -12.17 43.16 -11.20
CA SER A 19 -11.12 43.95 -10.58
C SER A 19 -10.17 43.07 -9.76
N LEU A 20 -8.98 43.59 -9.42
CA LEU A 20 -8.03 42.87 -8.56
C LEU A 20 -8.59 42.62 -7.16
N GLU A 21 -9.37 43.56 -6.62
CA GLU A 21 -10.01 43.43 -5.31
C GLU A 21 -10.99 42.25 -5.30
N GLU A 22 -11.85 42.15 -6.31
CA GLU A 22 -12.78 41.02 -6.47
C GLU A 22 -12.06 39.67 -6.66
N LEU A 23 -10.87 39.66 -7.27
CA LEU A 23 -10.05 38.44 -7.41
C LEU A 23 -9.33 38.03 -6.13
N GLN A 24 -9.22 38.94 -5.15
CA GLN A 24 -8.60 38.70 -3.84
C GLN A 24 -9.63 38.33 -2.77
N GLU A 25 -10.93 38.49 -3.05
CA GLU A 25 -11.99 38.06 -2.15
C GLU A 25 -11.98 36.52 -2.02
N PRO A 26 -11.94 35.96 -0.79
CA PRO A 26 -12.02 34.53 -0.59
C PRO A 26 -13.36 33.95 -1.08
N ASP A 27 -13.30 32.78 -1.71
CA ASP A 27 -14.49 32.03 -2.07
C ASP A 27 -15.25 31.62 -0.80
N ARG A 28 -16.53 32.00 -0.72
CA ARG A 28 -17.38 31.75 0.45
C ARG A 28 -17.50 30.27 0.79
N THR A 29 -17.46 29.39 -0.21
CA THR A 29 -17.53 27.93 -0.05
C THR A 29 -16.26 27.40 0.59
N ALA A 30 -15.10 27.93 0.18
CA ALA A 30 -13.81 27.51 0.73
C ALA A 30 -13.69 27.85 2.23
N LEU A 31 -14.33 28.95 2.68
CA LEU A 31 -14.32 29.36 4.09
C LEU A 31 -15.07 28.41 5.03
N CYS A 32 -15.94 27.54 4.53
CA CYS A 32 -16.77 26.64 5.36
C CYS A 32 -16.03 25.36 5.81
N PHE A 33 -14.76 25.17 5.43
CA PHE A 33 -13.98 23.99 5.79
C PHE A 33 -13.05 24.27 6.98
N SER A 34 -13.18 23.45 8.03
CA SER A 34 -12.45 23.58 9.28
C SER A 34 -11.76 22.26 9.68
N PRO A 35 -10.88 22.26 10.71
CA PRO A 35 -10.32 21.04 11.27
C PRO A 35 -11.36 20.03 11.78
N PHE A 36 -12.58 20.47 12.06
CA PHE A 36 -13.69 19.62 12.51
C PHE A 36 -14.64 19.20 11.37
N GLY A 37 -14.25 19.46 10.11
CA GLY A 37 -15.06 19.20 8.92
C GLY A 37 -15.82 20.44 8.44
N LEU A 38 -16.94 20.21 7.76
CA LEU A 38 -17.81 21.25 7.23
C LEU A 38 -18.51 21.99 8.37
N GLY A 39 -18.40 23.31 8.39
CA GLY A 39 -18.91 24.14 9.47
C GLY A 39 -19.25 25.57 9.01
N PRO A 40 -19.50 26.48 9.97
CA PRO A 40 -19.69 27.90 9.65
C PRO A 40 -18.42 28.48 9.01
N ALA A 41 -18.60 29.54 8.22
CA ALA A 41 -17.49 30.23 7.56
C ALA A 41 -16.43 30.68 8.58
N MET A 42 -15.18 30.30 8.34
CA MET A 42 -14.03 30.71 9.11
C MET A 42 -13.52 32.09 8.65
N PRO A 43 -12.84 32.85 9.53
CA PRO A 43 -12.05 34.00 9.10
C PRO A 43 -11.04 33.60 8.03
N ALA A 44 -10.87 34.44 7.00
CA ALA A 44 -10.09 34.14 5.81
C ALA A 44 -8.65 33.72 6.12
N GLU A 45 -7.98 34.40 7.05
CA GLU A 45 -6.62 34.11 7.46
C GLU A 45 -6.51 32.73 8.12
N LYS A 46 -7.53 32.34 8.89
CA LYS A 46 -7.58 31.03 9.54
C LYS A 46 -7.89 29.92 8.55
N ALA A 47 -8.74 30.16 7.56
CA ALA A 47 -8.96 29.25 6.46
C ALA A 47 -7.67 29.06 5.63
N ALA A 48 -6.96 30.14 5.31
CA ALA A 48 -5.68 30.10 4.60
C ALA A 48 -4.62 29.30 5.37
N GLU A 49 -4.48 29.55 6.68
CA GLU A 49 -3.56 28.81 7.55
C GLU A 49 -3.91 27.32 7.60
N PHE A 50 -5.19 26.99 7.76
CA PHE A 50 -5.68 25.60 7.78
C PHE A 50 -5.38 24.87 6.47
N LEU A 51 -5.77 25.44 5.33
CA LEU A 51 -5.57 24.84 4.01
C LEU A 51 -4.07 24.60 3.72
N GLN A 52 -3.20 25.56 4.02
CA GLN A 52 -1.76 25.37 3.83
C GLN A 52 -1.20 24.26 4.73
N ARG A 53 -1.66 24.16 5.98
CA ARG A 53 -1.26 23.07 6.90
C ARG A 53 -1.67 21.69 6.41
N LEU A 54 -2.78 21.56 5.66
CA LEU A 54 -3.22 20.26 5.12
C LEU A 54 -2.21 19.63 4.16
N VAL A 55 -1.35 20.43 3.52
CA VAL A 55 -0.40 19.97 2.49
C VAL A 55 1.06 20.30 2.82
N ALA A 56 1.32 20.86 3.99
CA ALA A 56 2.63 21.37 4.40
C ALA A 56 3.66 20.25 4.61
N ASP A 57 3.21 19.08 5.03
CA ASP A 57 4.03 17.89 5.27
C ASP A 57 4.17 16.99 4.04
N CYS A 58 3.51 17.31 2.92
CA CYS A 58 3.71 16.63 1.65
C CYS A 58 5.08 17.03 1.05
N ALA A 59 6.14 16.34 1.42
CA ALA A 59 7.48 16.59 0.89
C ALA A 59 7.91 15.49 -0.10
N LEU A 60 8.53 15.89 -1.21
CA LEU A 60 9.16 14.96 -2.15
C LEU A 60 10.64 14.73 -1.81
N ALA A 61 11.08 13.47 -1.84
CA ALA A 61 12.47 13.08 -1.65
C ALA A 61 13.41 13.84 -2.62
N PRO A 62 14.64 14.19 -2.23
CA PRO A 62 15.50 15.12 -2.98
C PRO A 62 15.98 14.61 -4.35
N ASP A 63 15.96 13.30 -4.57
CA ASP A 63 16.38 12.63 -5.81
C ASP A 63 15.24 12.42 -6.83
N VAL A 64 14.01 12.79 -6.49
CA VAL A 64 12.89 12.85 -7.43
C VAL A 64 13.25 13.76 -8.61
N ALA A 65 12.91 13.30 -9.81
CA ALA A 65 13.17 14.03 -11.06
C ALA A 65 12.59 15.45 -11.03
N GLU A 66 13.36 16.40 -11.56
CA GLU A 66 13.03 17.83 -11.54
C GLU A 66 11.68 18.15 -12.21
N GLY A 67 11.32 17.45 -13.30
CA GLY A 67 10.05 17.63 -14.00
C GLY A 67 8.86 17.30 -13.10
N THR A 68 8.88 16.12 -12.48
CA THR A 68 7.88 15.69 -11.49
C THR A 68 7.84 16.62 -10.28
N ARG A 69 9.00 17.02 -9.73
CA ARG A 69 9.07 17.92 -8.57
C ARG A 69 8.40 19.26 -8.85
N ARG A 70 8.73 19.91 -9.98
CA ARG A 70 8.16 21.21 -10.34
C ARG A 70 6.64 21.17 -10.49
N GLU A 71 6.11 20.09 -11.08
CA GLU A 71 4.66 19.92 -11.22
C GLU A 71 4.01 19.69 -9.86
N PHE A 72 4.63 18.93 -8.97
CA PHE A 72 4.13 18.75 -7.60
C PHE A 72 4.14 20.06 -6.79
N ASP A 73 5.25 20.80 -6.79
CA ASP A 73 5.36 22.10 -6.11
C ASP A 73 4.33 23.10 -6.65
N ARG A 74 4.06 23.05 -7.96
CA ARG A 74 3.01 23.84 -8.60
C ARG A 74 1.64 23.47 -8.06
N LEU A 75 1.33 22.18 -7.89
CA LEU A 75 0.05 21.74 -7.34
C LEU A 75 -0.14 22.16 -5.88
N GLN A 76 0.89 22.05 -5.03
CA GLN A 76 0.82 22.57 -3.66
C GLN A 76 0.54 24.07 -3.60
N ARG A 77 1.18 24.86 -4.48
CA ARG A 77 0.89 26.30 -4.58
C ARG A 77 -0.53 26.58 -5.07
N LEU A 78 -0.98 25.88 -6.12
CA LEU A 78 -2.34 26.04 -6.65
C LEU A 78 -3.40 25.66 -5.61
N PHE A 79 -3.15 24.63 -4.81
CA PHE A 79 -4.04 24.22 -3.73
C PHE A 79 -4.33 25.38 -2.77
N ALA A 80 -3.31 26.14 -2.37
CA ALA A 80 -3.50 27.31 -1.51
C ALA A 80 -4.36 28.41 -2.18
N TYR A 81 -4.25 28.57 -3.49
CA TYR A 81 -5.10 29.50 -4.25
C TYR A 81 -6.56 29.05 -4.37
N GLY A 82 -6.87 27.80 -4.03
CA GLY A 82 -8.26 27.32 -3.93
C GLY A 82 -9.10 28.09 -2.91
N LEU A 83 -8.47 28.81 -1.98
CA LEU A 83 -9.17 29.74 -1.10
C LEU A 83 -9.86 30.88 -1.86
N LEU A 84 -9.28 31.34 -2.97
CA LEU A 84 -9.78 32.46 -3.77
C LEU A 84 -10.74 32.01 -4.87
N ASP A 85 -10.56 30.77 -5.35
CA ASP A 85 -11.44 30.15 -6.34
C ASP A 85 -11.58 28.66 -6.01
N TYR A 86 -12.76 28.27 -5.53
CA TYR A 86 -13.01 26.90 -5.08
C TYR A 86 -12.76 25.85 -6.18
N ASP A 87 -13.00 26.18 -7.44
CA ASP A 87 -12.87 25.20 -8.53
C ASP A 87 -11.40 24.81 -8.77
N VAL A 88 -10.45 25.58 -8.26
CA VAL A 88 -9.02 25.22 -8.26
C VAL A 88 -8.75 23.94 -7.47
N PHE A 89 -9.53 23.62 -6.42
CA PHE A 89 -9.36 22.33 -5.71
C PHE A 89 -9.63 21.14 -6.62
N THR A 90 -10.67 21.22 -7.45
CA THR A 90 -10.98 20.21 -8.46
C THR A 90 -9.87 20.12 -9.50
N VAL A 91 -9.37 21.26 -9.99
CA VAL A 91 -8.24 21.29 -10.94
C VAL A 91 -6.99 20.65 -10.36
N VAL A 92 -6.69 20.90 -9.09
CA VAL A 92 -5.55 20.30 -8.39
C VAL A 92 -5.72 18.79 -8.24
N ASP A 93 -6.90 18.34 -7.83
CA ASP A 93 -7.23 16.92 -7.66
C ASP A 93 -7.08 16.16 -8.99
N ASP A 94 -7.71 16.66 -10.06
CA ASP A 94 -7.65 16.09 -11.41
C ASP A 94 -6.22 16.08 -11.96
N ARG A 95 -5.49 17.19 -11.78
CA ARG A 95 -4.11 17.31 -12.27
C ARG A 95 -3.15 16.41 -11.50
N ALA A 96 -3.36 16.20 -10.19
CA ALA A 96 -2.57 15.27 -9.40
C ALA A 96 -2.67 13.83 -9.94
N LEU A 97 -3.85 13.43 -10.43
CA LEU A 97 -4.03 12.14 -11.10
C LEU A 97 -3.19 11.99 -12.37
N LEU A 98 -3.00 13.08 -13.12
CA LEU A 98 -2.16 13.10 -14.33
C LEU A 98 -0.66 13.12 -13.98
N VAL A 99 -0.26 13.81 -12.92
CA VAL A 99 1.14 13.86 -12.46
C VAL A 99 1.63 12.48 -12.00
N MET A 100 0.76 11.61 -11.47
CA MET A 100 1.13 10.21 -11.20
C MET A 100 1.66 9.49 -12.44
N GLU A 101 1.02 9.68 -13.60
CA GLU A 101 1.48 9.07 -14.85
C GLU A 101 2.79 9.70 -15.33
N GLN A 102 2.95 11.01 -15.19
CA GLN A 102 4.22 11.69 -15.50
C GLN A 102 5.37 11.11 -14.66
N ALA A 103 5.17 10.96 -13.34
CA ALA A 103 6.16 10.41 -12.43
C ALA A 103 6.56 8.98 -12.84
N LEU A 104 5.60 8.13 -13.22
CA LEU A 104 5.88 6.79 -13.75
C LEU A 104 6.73 6.84 -15.02
N ARG A 105 6.40 7.72 -15.97
CA ARG A 105 7.12 7.85 -17.24
C ARG A 105 8.56 8.32 -17.02
N GLU A 106 8.75 9.35 -16.21
CA GLU A 106 10.09 9.86 -15.86
C GLU A 106 10.92 8.79 -15.15
N ARG A 107 10.34 8.09 -14.17
CA ARG A 107 11.01 7.01 -13.46
C ARG A 107 11.33 5.82 -14.37
N PHE A 108 10.44 5.48 -15.29
CA PHE A 108 10.66 4.41 -16.28
C PHE A 108 11.85 4.73 -17.19
N VAL A 109 11.94 5.95 -17.71
CA VAL A 109 13.08 6.37 -18.55
C VAL A 109 14.39 6.33 -17.79
N GLN A 110 14.40 6.76 -16.51
CA GLN A 110 15.58 6.63 -15.65
C GLN A 110 16.00 5.16 -15.48
N TRP A 111 15.04 4.27 -15.21
CA TRP A 111 15.29 2.84 -15.05
C TRP A 111 15.84 2.16 -16.31
N CYS A 112 15.38 2.57 -17.50
CA CYS A 112 15.93 2.08 -18.76
C CYS A 112 17.42 2.37 -18.93
N ALA A 113 17.95 3.41 -18.28
CA ALA A 113 19.36 3.79 -18.34
C ALA A 113 19.91 3.85 -19.79
N GLY A 114 19.09 4.33 -20.73
CA GLY A 114 19.43 4.47 -22.15
C GLY A 114 18.95 3.36 -23.06
N THR A 115 18.51 2.20 -22.56
CA THR A 115 18.04 1.09 -23.40
C THR A 115 16.82 0.36 -22.82
N ILE A 116 16.00 -0.23 -23.70
CA ILE A 116 14.88 -1.09 -23.32
C ILE A 116 14.99 -2.43 -24.02
N THR A 117 14.74 -3.52 -23.29
CA THR A 117 14.89 -4.90 -23.80
C THR A 117 13.56 -5.64 -23.79
N PHE A 118 13.18 -6.18 -24.95
CA PHE A 118 12.03 -7.07 -25.11
C PHE A 118 12.49 -8.48 -25.44
N GLU A 119 11.89 -9.48 -24.81
CA GLU A 119 12.13 -10.90 -25.08
C GLU A 119 10.85 -11.59 -25.55
N GLU A 120 10.97 -12.63 -26.38
CA GLU A 120 9.82 -13.43 -26.77
C GLU A 120 9.48 -14.39 -25.61
N ALA A 121 8.21 -14.46 -25.22
CA ALA A 121 7.77 -15.24 -24.06
C ALA A 121 8.14 -16.74 -24.09
N ASN A 122 8.39 -17.31 -25.28
CA ASN A 122 8.79 -18.70 -25.48
C ASN A 122 10.32 -18.88 -25.62
N GLY A 123 11.11 -17.81 -25.57
CA GLY A 123 12.56 -17.83 -25.73
C GLY A 123 13.08 -18.21 -27.12
N LEU A 124 12.22 -18.29 -28.14
CA LEU A 124 12.59 -18.79 -29.47
C LEU A 124 13.30 -17.73 -30.33
N GLN A 125 13.21 -16.45 -29.98
CA GLN A 125 13.89 -15.36 -30.69
C GLN A 125 14.85 -14.59 -29.80
N SER A 126 15.87 -14.04 -30.46
CA SER A 126 16.85 -13.16 -29.82
C SER A 126 16.19 -11.91 -29.25
N PRO A 127 16.62 -11.44 -28.08
CA PRO A 127 16.11 -10.22 -27.47
C PRO A 127 16.20 -9.00 -28.39
N VAL A 128 15.24 -8.10 -28.28
CA VAL A 128 15.19 -6.83 -29.01
C VAL A 128 15.55 -5.71 -28.06
N VAL A 129 16.75 -5.17 -28.22
CA VAL A 129 17.22 -3.99 -27.50
C VAL A 129 16.95 -2.75 -28.36
N GLN A 130 16.42 -1.68 -27.78
CA GLN A 130 16.23 -0.39 -28.42
C GLN A 130 16.80 0.72 -27.53
N ASP A 131 17.46 1.70 -28.14
CA ASP A 131 17.90 2.90 -27.44
C ASP A 131 16.69 3.78 -27.09
N VAL A 132 16.65 4.30 -25.87
CA VAL A 132 15.58 5.18 -25.38
C VAL A 132 16.18 6.32 -24.56
N ARG A 133 15.81 7.57 -24.89
CA ARG A 133 16.22 8.77 -24.13
C ARG A 133 15.02 9.53 -23.59
N THR A 134 13.88 9.37 -24.26
CA THR A 134 12.60 9.98 -23.93
C THR A 134 11.51 8.92 -23.83
N TYR A 135 10.37 9.29 -23.26
CA TYR A 135 9.23 8.37 -23.22
C TYR A 135 8.62 8.12 -24.61
N ASP A 136 8.75 9.07 -25.54
CA ASP A 136 8.30 8.87 -26.93
C ASP A 136 9.13 7.79 -27.63
N ASP A 137 10.43 7.68 -27.32
CA ASP A 137 11.29 6.59 -27.81
C ASP A 137 10.80 5.23 -27.29
N VAL A 138 10.39 5.16 -26.03
CA VAL A 138 9.80 3.95 -25.43
C VAL A 138 8.55 3.54 -26.20
N PHE A 139 7.65 4.48 -26.49
CA PHE A 139 6.43 4.19 -27.23
C PHE A 139 6.72 3.74 -28.68
N ALA A 140 7.72 4.35 -29.32
CA ALA A 140 8.20 3.92 -30.63
C ALA A 140 8.79 2.50 -30.60
N ALA A 141 9.56 2.17 -29.57
CA ALA A 141 10.14 0.84 -29.36
C ALA A 141 9.05 -0.23 -29.17
N VAL A 142 8.03 0.04 -28.35
CA VAL A 142 6.87 -0.85 -28.15
C VAL A 142 6.14 -1.10 -29.47
N LYS A 143 5.85 -0.03 -30.24
CA LYS A 143 5.21 -0.15 -31.57
C LYS A 143 6.04 -1.00 -32.53
N LYS A 144 7.37 -0.84 -32.51
CA LYS A 144 8.29 -1.60 -33.35
C LYS A 144 8.29 -3.09 -32.99
N ALA A 145 8.28 -3.43 -31.69
CA ALA A 145 8.13 -4.79 -31.21
C ALA A 145 6.78 -5.40 -31.64
N GLY A 146 5.67 -4.68 -31.43
CA GLY A 146 4.33 -5.14 -31.84
C GLY A 146 4.17 -5.34 -33.35
N ARG A 147 4.83 -4.53 -34.19
CA ARG A 147 4.85 -4.73 -35.64
C ARG A 147 5.58 -6.02 -36.04
N ARG A 148 6.60 -6.46 -35.30
CA ARG A 148 7.29 -7.73 -35.55
C ARG A 148 6.39 -8.93 -35.29
N SER A 149 5.50 -8.86 -34.29
CA SER A 149 4.51 -9.92 -34.02
C SER A 149 3.54 -10.15 -35.19
N ARG A 150 3.27 -9.13 -36.02
CA ARG A 150 2.27 -9.19 -37.11
C ARG A 150 2.82 -9.69 -38.45
N ARG A 151 4.14 -9.83 -38.62
CA ARG A 151 4.78 -10.14 -39.92
C ARG A 151 4.86 -11.64 -40.26
N ARG A 152 4.31 -12.56 -39.45
CA ARG A 152 4.41 -14.01 -39.69
C ARG A 152 3.21 -14.60 -40.44
N PRO A 153 3.42 -15.67 -41.25
CA PRO A 153 2.35 -16.43 -41.88
C PRO A 153 1.39 -17.03 -40.83
N ARG A 154 0.11 -17.15 -41.20
CA ARG A 154 -1.05 -17.54 -40.38
C ARG A 154 -0.96 -18.88 -39.64
N GLN A 155 0.11 -19.65 -39.81
CA GLN A 155 0.30 -21.00 -39.27
C GLN A 155 1.20 -21.09 -38.02
N GLN A 156 1.80 -19.99 -37.56
CA GLN A 156 2.58 -19.97 -36.31
C GLN A 156 1.95 -19.05 -35.26
N PRO A 157 2.01 -19.40 -33.96
CA PRO A 157 1.59 -18.49 -32.90
C PRO A 157 2.39 -17.19 -32.98
N SER A 158 1.70 -16.06 -32.91
CA SER A 158 2.32 -14.73 -32.98
C SER A 158 3.31 -14.56 -31.81
N PRO A 159 4.55 -14.07 -32.07
CA PRO A 159 5.51 -13.78 -31.01
C PRO A 159 4.89 -12.82 -29.99
N GLN A 160 4.84 -13.24 -28.72
CA GLN A 160 4.45 -12.37 -27.62
C GLN A 160 5.72 -11.72 -27.05
N TRP A 161 6.05 -10.53 -27.55
CA TRP A 161 7.14 -9.73 -27.02
C TRP A 161 6.75 -9.17 -25.66
N ARG A 162 7.58 -9.43 -24.66
CA ARG A 162 7.41 -8.98 -23.28
C ARG A 162 8.60 -8.14 -22.84
N LEU A 163 8.34 -7.13 -22.02
CA LEU A 163 9.39 -6.34 -21.41
C LEU A 163 10.11 -7.20 -20.37
N LYS A 164 11.44 -7.24 -20.44
CA LYS A 164 12.26 -7.89 -19.42
C LYS A 164 12.50 -6.95 -18.25
N VAL A 165 12.16 -7.41 -17.04
CA VAL A 165 12.39 -6.70 -15.78
C VAL A 165 13.10 -7.65 -14.82
N GLY A 166 14.42 -7.51 -14.72
CA GLY A 166 15.25 -8.48 -13.99
C GLY A 166 15.09 -9.89 -14.58
N THR A 167 14.55 -10.81 -13.77
CA THR A 167 14.24 -12.20 -14.15
C THR A 167 12.81 -12.40 -14.66
N THR A 168 11.96 -11.36 -14.62
CA THR A 168 10.54 -11.44 -14.96
C THR A 168 10.28 -10.92 -16.37
N LEU A 169 9.35 -11.56 -17.09
CA LEU A 169 8.82 -11.08 -18.36
C LEU A 169 7.38 -10.59 -18.18
N ILE A 170 7.13 -9.33 -18.53
CA ILE A 170 5.79 -8.72 -18.39
C ILE A 170 5.23 -8.24 -19.72
N ASP A 171 3.90 -8.31 -19.86
CA ASP A 171 3.22 -7.64 -20.95
C ASP A 171 3.33 -6.11 -20.76
N PHE A 172 3.83 -5.41 -21.78
CA PHE A 172 4.08 -3.98 -21.70
C PHE A 172 3.64 -3.29 -22.99
N ASN A 173 2.70 -2.35 -22.87
CA ASN A 173 2.13 -1.62 -24.00
C ASN A 173 2.52 -0.13 -24.03
N GLY A 174 3.40 0.31 -23.12
CA GLY A 174 3.79 1.72 -22.99
C GLY A 174 2.68 2.65 -22.49
N MET A 175 1.55 2.11 -22.00
CA MET A 175 0.45 2.87 -21.39
C MET A 175 0.52 2.76 -19.87
N LEU A 176 -0.32 3.54 -19.16
CA LEU A 176 -0.38 3.59 -17.70
C LEU A 176 -0.46 2.19 -17.04
N ALA A 177 -1.29 1.29 -17.57
CA ALA A 177 -1.39 -0.08 -17.06
C ALA A 177 -0.06 -0.84 -17.17
N GLY A 178 0.62 -0.74 -18.33
CA GLY A 178 1.94 -1.35 -18.53
C GLY A 178 3.02 -0.74 -17.62
N LEU A 179 3.00 0.58 -17.43
CA LEU A 179 3.90 1.26 -16.49
C LEU A 179 3.70 0.79 -15.06
N ARG A 180 2.47 0.61 -14.61
CA ARG A 180 2.21 0.11 -13.26
C ARG A 180 2.65 -1.34 -13.07
N THR A 181 2.37 -2.20 -14.05
CA THR A 181 2.88 -3.58 -14.05
C THR A 181 4.40 -3.60 -14.00
N TRP A 182 5.07 -2.72 -14.76
CA TRP A 182 6.51 -2.55 -14.69
C TRP A 182 6.98 -2.12 -13.29
N ALA A 183 6.40 -1.07 -12.71
CA ALA A 183 6.85 -0.54 -11.44
C ALA A 183 6.71 -1.58 -10.32
N ARG A 184 5.66 -2.41 -10.37
CA ARG A 184 5.48 -3.57 -9.47
C ARG A 184 6.54 -4.66 -9.72
N ALA A 185 6.77 -5.05 -10.98
CA ALA A 185 7.76 -6.07 -11.34
C ALA A 185 9.20 -5.62 -11.03
N ALA A 186 9.48 -4.32 -11.07
CA ALA A 186 10.77 -3.72 -10.72
C ALA A 186 10.94 -3.53 -9.20
N GLY A 187 9.96 -3.91 -8.37
CA GLY A 187 10.01 -3.74 -6.91
C GLY A 187 9.87 -2.30 -6.44
N LEU A 188 9.42 -1.38 -7.31
CA LEU A 188 9.26 0.04 -6.98
C LEU A 188 7.95 0.32 -6.26
N LEU A 189 6.92 -0.50 -6.46
CA LEU A 189 5.63 -0.37 -5.77
C LEU A 189 5.39 -1.56 -4.85
N ARG A 190 5.13 -1.26 -3.58
CA ARG A 190 4.99 -2.22 -2.49
C ARG A 190 3.57 -2.30 -1.96
N GLY A 191 3.30 -3.33 -1.17
CA GLY A 191 2.05 -3.61 -0.47
C GLY A 191 0.95 -4.19 -1.37
N GLN A 192 0.23 -5.19 -0.87
CA GLN A 192 -0.87 -5.83 -1.59
C GLN A 192 -2.17 -5.03 -1.53
N ARG A 193 -2.45 -4.31 -0.44
CA ARG A 193 -3.66 -3.48 -0.29
C ARG A 193 -3.68 -2.34 -1.32
N THR A 194 -2.51 -1.77 -1.57
CA THR A 194 -2.37 -0.59 -2.43
C THR A 194 -2.68 -0.89 -3.89
N ARG A 195 -2.58 -2.15 -4.33
CA ARG A 195 -2.96 -2.57 -5.70
C ARG A 195 -4.39 -2.20 -6.08
N GLY A 196 -5.34 -2.41 -5.16
CA GLY A 196 -6.75 -2.07 -5.38
C GLY A 196 -6.97 -0.57 -5.50
N ILE A 197 -6.31 0.20 -4.62
CA ILE A 197 -6.36 1.68 -4.62
C ILE A 197 -5.76 2.22 -5.91
N GLU A 198 -4.58 1.74 -6.30
CA GLU A 198 -3.95 2.15 -7.53
C GLU A 198 -4.85 1.83 -8.75
N HIS A 199 -5.52 0.66 -8.80
CA HIS A 199 -6.48 0.33 -9.87
C HIS A 199 -7.62 1.33 -9.94
N ALA A 200 -8.19 1.70 -8.79
CA ALA A 200 -9.19 2.76 -8.72
C ALA A 200 -8.64 4.11 -9.22
N LYS A 201 -7.41 4.48 -8.84
CA LYS A 201 -6.74 5.71 -9.31
C LYS A 201 -6.53 5.74 -10.82
N SER A 202 -6.20 4.62 -11.46
CA SER A 202 -6.13 4.56 -12.93
C SER A 202 -7.48 4.82 -13.59
N LYS A 203 -8.56 4.26 -13.03
CA LYS A 203 -9.92 4.56 -13.54
C LYS A 203 -10.30 6.02 -13.37
N LEU A 204 -9.98 6.62 -12.22
CA LEU A 204 -10.22 8.05 -11.97
C LEU A 204 -9.42 8.91 -12.92
N ARG A 205 -8.13 8.61 -13.12
CA ARG A 205 -7.29 9.30 -14.11
C ARG A 205 -7.89 9.21 -15.51
N ASP A 206 -8.38 8.05 -15.92
CA ASP A 206 -8.98 7.87 -17.25
C ASP A 206 -10.29 8.65 -17.39
N ALA A 207 -11.09 8.75 -16.32
CA ALA A 207 -12.27 9.60 -16.29
C ALA A 207 -11.92 11.09 -16.40
N VAL A 208 -10.85 11.54 -15.75
CA VAL A 208 -10.34 12.92 -15.88
C VAL A 208 -9.80 13.21 -17.28
N ALA A 209 -9.12 12.25 -17.91
CA ALA A 209 -8.65 12.39 -19.29
C ALA A 209 -9.79 12.41 -20.32
N HIS A 210 -10.97 11.89 -19.94
CA HIS A 210 -12.15 11.76 -20.80
C HIS A 210 -13.41 12.24 -20.05
N PRO A 211 -13.50 13.54 -19.71
CA PRO A 211 -14.56 14.04 -18.86
C PRO A 211 -15.93 13.91 -19.51
N THR A 212 -16.91 13.44 -18.75
CA THR A 212 -18.30 13.29 -19.20
C THR A 212 -19.24 14.39 -18.68
N GLY A 213 -18.75 15.26 -17.79
CA GLY A 213 -19.52 16.34 -17.19
C GLY A 213 -18.70 17.17 -16.19
N TYR A 214 -19.33 18.22 -15.65
CA TYR A 214 -18.77 19.05 -14.59
C TYR A 214 -18.82 18.32 -13.24
N HIS A 215 -17.77 18.46 -12.44
CA HIS A 215 -17.68 17.92 -11.08
C HIS A 215 -16.93 18.88 -10.16
N ARG A 216 -17.09 18.71 -8.84
CA ARG A 216 -16.41 19.51 -7.82
C ARG A 216 -15.87 18.60 -6.72
N THR A 217 -14.63 18.83 -6.32
CA THR A 217 -13.95 18.10 -5.22
C THR A 217 -13.88 18.97 -3.97
N MET A 218 -13.83 18.35 -2.78
CA MET A 218 -13.63 19.08 -1.53
C MET A 218 -12.13 19.38 -1.26
N PRO A 219 -11.79 20.48 -0.57
CA PRO A 219 -10.39 20.80 -0.26
C PRO A 219 -9.66 19.67 0.48
N VAL A 220 -10.34 19.00 1.42
CA VAL A 220 -9.79 17.87 2.18
C VAL A 220 -9.55 16.62 1.33
N GLU A 221 -10.31 16.45 0.24
CA GLU A 221 -10.13 15.36 -0.71
C GLU A 221 -8.96 15.67 -1.65
N ALA A 222 -8.89 16.88 -2.18
CA ALA A 222 -7.77 17.34 -2.99
C ALA A 222 -6.44 17.29 -2.20
N ALA A 223 -6.43 17.69 -0.93
CA ALA A 223 -5.27 17.53 -0.04
C ALA A 223 -4.88 16.07 0.13
N ARG A 224 -5.86 15.18 0.36
CA ARG A 224 -5.62 13.72 0.45
C ARG A 224 -5.01 13.17 -0.83
N THR A 225 -5.49 13.61 -1.99
CA THR A 225 -4.92 13.23 -3.29
C THR A 225 -3.47 13.71 -3.45
N LEU A 226 -3.12 14.90 -2.94
CA LEU A 226 -1.74 15.39 -2.93
C LEU A 226 -0.83 14.57 -2.01
N HIS A 227 -1.29 14.21 -0.82
CA HIS A 227 -0.58 13.27 0.08
C HIS A 227 -0.32 11.93 -0.61
N ASP A 228 -1.39 11.36 -1.15
CA ASP A 228 -1.38 10.13 -1.92
C ASP A 228 -0.41 10.17 -3.13
N LEU A 229 -0.31 11.33 -3.79
CA LEU A 229 0.62 11.58 -4.89
C LEU A 229 2.06 11.67 -4.39
N ALA A 230 2.30 12.37 -3.29
CA ALA A 230 3.62 12.49 -2.68
C ALA A 230 4.15 11.12 -2.23
N GLU A 231 3.33 10.33 -1.53
CA GLU A 231 3.67 8.95 -1.17
C GLU A 231 4.00 8.09 -2.39
N PHE A 232 3.20 8.18 -3.45
CA PHE A 232 3.42 7.44 -4.68
C PHE A 232 4.73 7.82 -5.37
N ILE A 233 5.00 9.11 -5.52
CA ILE A 233 6.24 9.61 -6.12
C ILE A 233 7.44 9.17 -5.27
N ASN A 234 7.42 9.39 -3.96
CA ASN A 234 8.53 9.02 -3.09
C ASN A 234 8.81 7.51 -3.15
N GLN A 235 7.76 6.69 -3.12
CA GLN A 235 7.89 5.25 -3.23
C GLN A 235 8.50 4.82 -4.58
N LEU A 236 8.14 5.46 -5.69
CA LEU A 236 8.76 5.18 -7.00
C LEU A 236 10.27 5.42 -7.00
N TRP A 237 10.77 6.34 -6.17
CA TRP A 237 12.19 6.61 -5.95
C TRP A 237 12.80 5.82 -4.79
N GLY A 238 12.04 4.92 -4.15
CA GLY A 238 12.54 4.06 -3.08
C GLY A 238 12.47 4.67 -1.68
N HIS A 239 11.71 5.74 -1.49
CA HIS A 239 11.50 6.40 -0.20
C HIS A 239 10.09 6.10 0.31
N PRO A 240 9.91 5.06 1.14
CA PRO A 240 8.60 4.83 1.74
C PRO A 240 8.30 5.92 2.78
N THR A 241 7.03 6.29 2.93
CA THR A 241 6.64 7.47 3.71
C THR A 241 6.38 7.13 5.18
N PRO A 242 7.05 7.77 6.15
CA PRO A 242 6.74 7.60 7.57
C PRO A 242 5.28 7.93 7.88
N GLY A 243 4.51 6.94 8.34
CA GLY A 243 3.07 7.13 8.60
C GLY A 243 2.20 7.21 7.35
N GLY A 244 2.78 6.94 6.17
CA GLY A 244 2.08 6.92 4.90
C GLY A 244 0.96 5.89 4.88
N ARG A 245 -0.13 6.21 4.20
CA ARG A 245 -1.31 5.36 4.08
C ARG A 245 -1.17 4.32 2.98
N LEU A 246 -0.52 4.67 1.88
CA LEU A 246 -0.39 3.84 0.68
C LEU A 246 0.93 3.10 0.63
N TYR A 247 2.02 3.79 0.94
CA TYR A 247 3.37 3.23 0.89
C TYR A 247 4.10 3.55 2.19
N PRO A 248 3.67 2.92 3.30
CA PRO A 248 4.22 3.18 4.62
C PRO A 248 5.70 2.80 4.69
N ALA A 249 6.47 3.60 5.40
CA ALA A 249 7.78 3.21 5.89
C ALA A 249 7.68 2.05 6.88
N PRO A 250 8.77 1.29 7.06
CA PRO A 250 8.92 0.34 8.16
C PRO A 250 8.49 0.95 9.50
N VAL A 251 7.88 0.13 10.35
CA VAL A 251 7.33 0.55 11.65
C VAL A 251 8.36 0.34 12.74
N GLU A 252 8.45 1.31 13.64
CA GLU A 252 9.21 1.18 14.87
C GLU A 252 8.45 0.26 15.83
N ARG A 253 9.18 -0.65 16.47
CA ARG A 253 8.66 -1.55 17.49
C ARG A 253 9.39 -1.31 18.80
N HIS A 254 8.61 -1.27 19.87
CA HIS A 254 9.11 -1.10 21.22
C HIS A 254 8.89 -2.37 22.03
N ILE A 255 9.50 -2.42 23.21
CA ILE A 255 9.27 -3.51 24.16
C ILE A 255 7.98 -3.18 24.92
N VAL A 256 7.00 -4.06 24.77
CA VAL A 256 5.65 -3.92 25.31
C VAL A 256 5.42 -5.08 26.27
N VAL A 257 4.82 -4.76 27.42
CA VAL A 257 4.32 -5.77 28.34
C VAL A 257 2.85 -6.01 28.06
N MET A 258 2.48 -7.28 27.99
CA MET A 258 1.08 -7.70 27.98
C MET A 258 0.83 -8.53 29.22
N ALA A 259 -0.31 -8.30 29.85
CA ALA A 259 -0.71 -9.01 31.06
C ALA A 259 -2.13 -9.52 30.92
N TRP A 260 -2.42 -10.69 31.47
CA TRP A 260 -3.80 -11.18 31.61
C TRP A 260 -4.00 -11.93 32.90
N ASN A 261 -5.25 -12.07 33.35
CA ASN A 261 -5.62 -12.83 34.54
C ASN A 261 -6.71 -13.88 34.23
N ASP A 262 -7.04 -14.71 35.21
CA ASP A 262 -8.05 -15.77 35.08
C ASP A 262 -9.49 -15.21 34.95
N GLU A 263 -9.71 -13.93 35.25
CA GLU A 263 -10.99 -13.24 35.08
C GLU A 263 -11.21 -12.76 33.64
N GLY A 264 -10.22 -12.94 32.75
CA GLY A 264 -10.28 -12.53 31.35
C GLY A 264 -9.92 -11.06 31.10
N SER A 265 -9.39 -10.36 32.11
CA SER A 265 -8.80 -9.03 31.92
C SER A 265 -7.51 -9.18 31.12
N VAL A 266 -7.33 -8.33 30.12
CA VAL A 266 -6.10 -8.26 29.31
C VAL A 266 -5.65 -6.80 29.24
N GLU A 267 -4.39 -6.55 29.55
CA GLU A 267 -3.78 -5.23 29.57
C GLU A 267 -2.53 -5.18 28.70
N MET A 268 -2.23 -3.98 28.19
CA MET A 268 -1.02 -3.68 27.43
C MET A 268 -0.41 -2.37 27.92
N ALA A 269 0.91 -2.37 28.16
CA ALA A 269 1.65 -1.18 28.53
C ALA A 269 3.07 -1.19 27.94
N HIS A 270 3.73 -0.03 27.92
CA HIS A 270 5.17 0.02 27.68
C HIS A 270 5.91 -0.74 28.78
N ALA A 271 7.03 -1.40 28.45
CA ALA A 271 7.78 -2.22 29.40
C ALA A 271 8.23 -1.44 30.65
N ASP A 272 8.46 -0.12 30.53
CA ASP A 272 8.82 0.74 31.67
C ASP A 272 7.74 0.81 32.76
N ALA A 273 6.48 0.49 32.44
CA ALA A 273 5.39 0.40 33.42
C ALA A 273 5.61 -0.72 34.46
N LEU A 274 6.45 -1.72 34.14
CA LEU A 274 6.87 -2.75 35.10
C LEU A 274 7.68 -2.18 36.28
N ARG A 275 8.14 -0.93 36.22
CA ARG A 275 8.86 -0.26 37.32
C ARG A 275 7.95 0.50 38.27
N GLY A 276 6.65 0.61 37.98
CA GLY A 276 5.68 1.24 38.88
C GLY A 276 5.37 0.41 40.14
N ASP A 277 4.55 0.94 41.04
CA ASP A 277 4.15 0.27 42.29
C ASP A 277 2.82 -0.52 42.16
N SER A 278 2.39 -0.87 40.95
CA SER A 278 1.15 -1.66 40.76
C SER A 278 1.42 -3.15 40.97
N ASP A 279 1.30 -3.62 42.20
CA ASP A 279 1.28 -5.06 42.52
C ASP A 279 -0.12 -5.62 42.28
N ALA A 280 -0.51 -5.70 41.00
CA ALA A 280 -1.70 -6.43 40.60
C ALA A 280 -1.40 -7.94 40.64
N ASP A 281 -1.63 -8.55 41.80
CA ASP A 281 -1.55 -10.00 41.98
C ASP A 281 -2.54 -10.72 41.04
N GLY A 282 -2.17 -11.92 40.58
CA GLY A 282 -3.01 -12.77 39.73
C GLY A 282 -2.89 -12.54 38.22
N TYR A 283 -2.03 -11.62 37.78
CA TYR A 283 -1.70 -11.46 36.36
C TYR A 283 -0.50 -12.31 35.92
N HIS A 284 -0.60 -12.88 34.72
CA HIS A 284 0.49 -13.45 33.96
C HIS A 284 1.03 -12.43 32.97
N TYR A 285 2.35 -12.29 32.91
CA TYR A 285 3.03 -11.29 32.09
C TYR A 285 3.84 -11.94 30.98
N ILE A 286 3.80 -11.33 29.80
CA ILE A 286 4.72 -11.59 28.69
C ILE A 286 5.35 -10.29 28.22
N LEU A 287 6.55 -10.40 27.67
CA LEU A 287 7.23 -9.30 26.99
C LEU A 287 7.30 -9.62 25.50
N ILE A 288 6.89 -8.66 24.69
CA ILE A 288 6.94 -8.76 23.24
C ILE A 288 7.60 -7.51 22.66
N ARG A 289 8.15 -7.63 21.46
CA ARG A 289 8.52 -6.50 20.62
C ARG A 289 7.36 -6.21 19.66
N SER A 290 6.72 -5.04 19.76
CA SER A 290 5.52 -4.71 18.99
C SER A 290 5.50 -3.25 18.53
N ALA A 291 4.89 -3.00 17.36
CA ALA A 291 4.60 -1.65 16.89
C ALA A 291 3.40 -1.02 17.61
N SER A 292 2.51 -1.86 18.14
CA SER A 292 1.31 -1.45 18.86
C SER A 292 1.58 -1.38 20.35
N GLY A 293 1.19 -0.27 20.96
CA GLY A 293 1.35 0.05 22.37
C GLY A 293 0.68 1.38 22.70
N PRO A 294 0.49 1.73 23.98
CA PRO A 294 -0.14 2.98 24.37
C PRO A 294 0.57 4.20 23.76
N GLY A 295 -0.20 5.08 23.10
CA GLY A 295 0.34 6.26 22.42
C GLY A 295 1.02 5.99 21.07
N SER A 296 1.07 4.73 20.61
CA SER A 296 1.48 4.43 19.23
C SER A 296 0.41 4.91 18.26
N ARG A 297 0.85 5.45 17.11
CA ARG A 297 -0.05 5.74 15.98
C ARG A 297 -0.57 4.47 15.28
N TYR A 298 0.03 3.32 15.59
CA TYR A 298 -0.30 2.02 15.02
C TYR A 298 -1.19 1.25 15.99
N GLU A 299 -2.48 1.53 15.95
CA GLU A 299 -3.49 0.74 16.66
C GLU A 299 -3.70 -0.59 15.95
N ASP A 300 -3.64 -1.68 16.72
CA ASP A 300 -3.92 -3.04 16.22
C ASP A 300 -5.16 -3.57 16.91
N GLY A 301 -6.25 -3.74 16.15
CA GLY A 301 -7.52 -4.25 16.68
C GLY A 301 -7.45 -5.69 17.21
N TYR A 302 -6.36 -6.43 16.93
CA TYR A 302 -6.16 -7.82 17.36
C TYR A 302 -5.00 -7.97 18.34
N TRP A 303 -4.54 -6.88 18.97
CA TRP A 303 -3.42 -6.94 19.90
C TRP A 303 -3.64 -7.98 21.01
N SER A 304 -4.87 -8.10 21.53
CA SER A 304 -5.22 -9.04 22.60
C SER A 304 -5.28 -10.50 22.14
N ALA A 305 -5.09 -10.76 20.84
CA ALA A 305 -5.06 -12.09 20.28
C ALA A 305 -3.64 -12.63 20.05
N PHE A 306 -2.61 -11.96 20.56
CA PHE A 306 -1.20 -12.34 20.39
C PHE A 306 -0.96 -13.83 20.67
N ASP A 307 -0.20 -14.46 19.78
CA ASP A 307 0.23 -15.84 19.86
C ASP A 307 1.67 -15.96 19.36
N ALA A 308 2.56 -16.57 20.13
CA ALA A 308 3.98 -16.67 19.76
C ALA A 308 4.24 -17.58 18.55
N ARG A 309 3.28 -18.45 18.19
CA ARG A 309 3.41 -19.38 17.05
C ARG A 309 2.66 -18.91 15.81
N PHE A 310 1.66 -18.04 15.98
CA PHE A 310 0.80 -17.58 14.89
C PHE A 310 0.86 -16.06 14.72
N GLU A 311 0.78 -15.62 13.49
CA GLU A 311 0.69 -14.21 13.12
C GLU A 311 -0.75 -13.73 13.30
N THR A 312 -1.11 -13.37 14.54
CA THR A 312 -2.48 -12.97 14.90
C THR A 312 -2.68 -11.46 15.03
N THR A 313 -1.59 -10.69 15.07
CA THR A 313 -1.56 -9.22 15.11
C THR A 313 -1.39 -8.64 13.70
N GLN A 314 -1.96 -7.47 13.42
CA GLN A 314 -1.77 -6.78 12.13
C GLN A 314 -0.30 -6.48 11.86
N PHE A 315 0.40 -5.97 12.88
CA PHE A 315 1.82 -5.64 12.79
C PHE A 315 2.69 -6.78 13.32
N PRO A 316 3.92 -6.95 12.80
CA PRO A 316 4.83 -8.00 13.27
C PRO A 316 5.13 -7.85 14.76
N ALA A 317 4.83 -8.87 15.55
CA ALA A 317 5.11 -8.93 16.97
C ALA A 317 6.01 -10.13 17.29
N ASP A 318 7.12 -9.90 17.99
CA ASP A 318 8.05 -10.96 18.37
C ASP A 318 7.93 -11.25 19.87
N TYR A 319 7.73 -12.52 20.22
CA TYR A 319 7.83 -12.97 21.60
C TYR A 319 9.27 -12.85 22.12
N LEU A 320 9.43 -12.33 23.33
CA LEU A 320 10.73 -12.19 23.99
C LEU A 320 10.82 -13.03 25.26
N TRP A 321 9.79 -12.98 26.11
CA TRP A 321 9.79 -13.65 27.41
C TRP A 321 8.38 -13.91 27.96
N GLY A 322 8.26 -14.91 28.85
CA GLY A 322 7.05 -15.24 29.62
C GLY A 322 6.34 -16.52 29.17
N PRO A 323 5.17 -16.86 29.71
CA PRO A 323 4.48 -16.17 30.79
C PRO A 323 5.25 -16.28 32.11
N GLY A 324 5.11 -15.28 32.98
CA GLY A 324 5.63 -15.34 34.35
C GLY A 324 5.05 -14.24 35.23
N SER A 325 5.62 -14.08 36.43
CA SER A 325 5.22 -13.01 37.33
C SER A 325 5.76 -11.66 36.87
N ARG A 326 5.15 -10.56 37.35
CA ARG A 326 5.64 -9.19 37.14
C ARG A 326 7.11 -9.02 37.54
N ARG A 327 7.47 -9.58 38.71
CA ARG A 327 8.82 -9.50 39.25
C ARG A 327 9.83 -10.20 38.34
N ASP A 328 9.48 -11.38 37.83
CA ASP A 328 10.37 -12.13 36.94
C ASP A 328 10.50 -11.44 35.57
N ALA A 329 9.43 -10.81 35.08
CA ALA A 329 9.44 -10.02 33.85
C ALA A 329 10.38 -8.81 33.99
N LEU A 330 10.29 -8.08 35.11
CA LEU A 330 11.16 -6.94 35.40
C LEU A 330 12.63 -7.38 35.54
N ALA A 331 12.88 -8.48 36.27
CA ALA A 331 14.23 -9.01 36.43
C ALA A 331 14.85 -9.40 35.08
N TRP A 332 14.06 -10.01 34.18
CA TRP A 332 14.51 -10.34 32.83
C TRP A 332 14.75 -9.06 31.99
N LEU A 333 13.86 -8.07 32.07
CA LEU A 333 13.98 -6.81 31.33
C LEU A 333 15.27 -6.06 31.71
N ASP A 334 15.59 -6.01 33.00
CA ASP A 334 16.79 -5.32 33.49
C ASP A 334 18.09 -6.09 33.15
N ALA A 335 18.02 -7.42 33.08
CA ALA A 335 19.15 -8.29 32.72
C ALA A 335 19.46 -8.26 31.22
N GLU A 336 18.45 -8.46 30.36
CA GLU A 336 18.64 -8.59 28.91
C GLU A 336 18.65 -7.26 28.18
N GLN A 337 18.02 -6.22 28.75
CA GLN A 337 17.90 -4.88 28.15
C GLN A 337 17.54 -4.92 26.65
N PRO A 338 16.45 -5.61 26.29
CA PRO A 338 16.05 -5.77 24.90
C PRO A 338 15.80 -4.41 24.25
N LYS A 339 16.22 -4.29 23.00
CA LYS A 339 16.02 -3.07 22.21
C LYS A 339 14.79 -3.19 21.31
N GLY A 340 14.16 -2.05 21.10
CA GLY A 340 13.27 -1.86 19.97
C GLY A 340 14.02 -2.00 18.65
N ASP A 341 13.26 -2.17 17.56
CA ASP A 341 13.80 -2.22 16.21
C ASP A 341 12.84 -1.57 15.22
N THR A 342 13.17 -1.63 13.94
CA THR A 342 12.30 -1.20 12.86
C THR A 342 12.09 -2.38 11.93
N VAL A 343 10.83 -2.68 11.61
CA VAL A 343 10.48 -3.83 10.78
C VAL A 343 9.54 -3.42 9.66
N ASP A 344 9.68 -4.08 8.53
CA ASP A 344 8.71 -3.95 7.47
C ASP A 344 7.46 -4.79 7.75
N TYR A 345 6.30 -4.29 7.34
CA TYR A 345 5.04 -4.97 7.58
C TYR A 345 4.17 -5.14 6.34
N VAL A 346 4.60 -4.65 5.17
CA VAL A 346 3.86 -4.87 3.92
C VAL A 346 4.55 -5.93 3.07
N ASP A 347 3.79 -6.59 2.18
CA ASP A 347 4.31 -7.69 1.36
C ASP A 347 4.92 -8.86 2.15
N ARG A 348 4.42 -9.11 3.37
CA ARG A 348 4.84 -10.22 4.23
C ARG A 348 4.42 -11.56 3.63
N VAL A 349 5.22 -12.59 3.86
CA VAL A 349 4.91 -13.97 3.46
C VAL A 349 4.38 -14.75 4.65
N PHE A 350 3.21 -15.35 4.48
CA PHE A 350 2.53 -16.16 5.48
C PHE A 350 2.36 -17.59 4.97
N MET A 351 2.50 -18.55 5.87
CA MET A 351 2.13 -19.95 5.64
C MET A 351 0.87 -20.29 6.42
N LEU A 352 -0.10 -20.90 5.75
CA LEU A 352 -1.38 -21.30 6.32
C LEU A 352 -1.60 -22.79 6.10
N ARG A 353 -2.12 -23.45 7.12
CA ARG A 353 -2.46 -24.88 7.09
C ARG A 353 -3.96 -25.05 6.96
N GLU A 354 -4.37 -25.92 6.07
CA GLU A 354 -5.73 -26.43 5.93
C GLU A 354 -5.74 -27.92 6.28
N HIS A 355 -6.45 -28.29 7.34
CA HIS A 355 -6.52 -29.66 7.82
C HIS A 355 -7.91 -29.95 8.39
N ASP A 356 -8.48 -31.09 8.05
CA ASP A 356 -9.83 -31.52 8.45
C ASP A 356 -10.92 -30.45 8.19
N GLY A 357 -10.82 -29.79 7.03
CA GLY A 357 -11.77 -28.75 6.61
C GLY A 357 -11.64 -27.42 7.35
N GLN A 358 -10.62 -27.26 8.19
CA GLN A 358 -10.35 -26.03 8.93
C GLN A 358 -9.09 -25.34 8.43
N VAL A 359 -9.16 -24.02 8.31
CA VAL A 359 -7.99 -23.16 8.04
C VAL A 359 -7.45 -22.65 9.37
N TYR A 360 -6.17 -22.87 9.61
CA TYR A 360 -5.47 -22.41 10.80
C TYR A 360 -5.01 -20.96 10.62
N ALA A 361 -4.74 -20.28 11.74
CA ALA A 361 -4.19 -18.94 11.71
C ALA A 361 -2.86 -18.90 10.92
N PRO A 362 -2.51 -17.76 10.31
CA PRO A 362 -1.28 -17.63 9.54
C PRO A 362 -0.04 -17.80 10.43
N MET A 363 1.04 -18.31 9.88
CA MET A 363 2.33 -18.48 10.55
C MET A 363 3.45 -17.83 9.76
N HIS A 364 4.48 -17.39 10.46
CA HIS A 364 5.76 -17.04 9.84
C HIS A 364 6.38 -18.32 9.24
N PRO A 365 7.01 -18.28 8.04
CA PRO A 365 7.60 -19.46 7.40
C PRO A 365 8.54 -20.27 8.31
N GLU A 366 9.33 -19.58 9.13
CA GLU A 366 10.29 -20.14 10.09
C GLU A 366 9.57 -20.97 11.15
N VAL A 367 8.39 -20.54 11.61
CA VAL A 367 7.58 -21.29 12.59
C VAL A 367 6.97 -22.52 11.91
N ALA A 368 6.40 -22.34 10.72
CA ALA A 368 5.85 -23.45 9.95
C ALA A 368 6.92 -24.52 9.63
N ALA A 369 8.15 -24.11 9.33
CA ALA A 369 9.28 -25.01 9.10
C ALA A 369 9.72 -25.76 10.37
N GLY A 370 9.55 -25.18 11.56
CA GLY A 370 9.89 -25.77 12.85
C GLY A 370 8.84 -26.75 13.43
N LEU A 371 7.73 -26.97 12.72
CA LEU A 371 6.67 -27.88 13.14
C LEU A 371 7.08 -29.34 13.09
N THR A 372 6.45 -30.16 13.94
CA THR A 372 6.57 -31.63 13.91
C THR A 372 5.88 -32.23 12.68
N ALA A 373 6.23 -33.47 12.33
CA ALA A 373 5.61 -34.18 11.21
C ALA A 373 4.08 -34.32 11.33
N GLU A 374 3.53 -34.34 12.54
CA GLU A 374 2.09 -34.36 12.76
C GLU A 374 1.44 -32.98 12.53
N GLU A 375 2.06 -31.93 13.03
CA GLU A 375 1.65 -30.53 12.82
C GLU A 375 1.78 -30.11 11.34
N GLN A 376 2.64 -30.78 10.56
CA GLN A 376 2.82 -30.54 9.13
C GLN A 376 1.76 -31.21 8.23
N ARG A 377 0.86 -32.06 8.76
CA ARG A 377 -0.16 -32.75 7.94
C ARG A 377 -1.19 -31.79 7.33
N GLY A 378 -1.77 -32.16 6.19
CA GLY A 378 -2.81 -31.37 5.52
C GLY A 378 -2.27 -30.60 4.31
N THR A 379 -3.09 -29.68 3.80
CA THR A 379 -2.74 -28.84 2.66
C THR A 379 -2.16 -27.53 3.18
N TRP A 380 -1.02 -27.11 2.64
CA TRP A 380 -0.38 -25.86 2.99
C TRP A 380 -0.52 -24.84 1.87
N HIS A 381 -0.63 -23.58 2.26
CA HIS A 381 -0.75 -22.43 1.37
C HIS A 381 0.27 -21.36 1.77
N THR A 382 1.02 -20.87 0.80
CA THR A 382 1.96 -19.76 0.96
C THR A 382 1.39 -18.53 0.28
N VAL A 383 1.19 -17.47 1.04
CA VAL A 383 0.50 -16.26 0.59
C VAL A 383 1.31 -15.04 0.99
N ARG A 384 1.53 -14.14 0.04
CA ARG A 384 2.04 -12.80 0.31
C ARG A 384 0.90 -11.82 0.52
N ALA A 385 0.90 -11.12 1.64
CA ALA A 385 -0.11 -10.13 2.03
C ALA A 385 0.49 -9.08 2.97
N ASP A 386 -0.20 -7.96 3.17
CA ASP A 386 0.26 -6.95 4.13
C ASP A 386 -0.10 -7.33 5.57
N PHE A 387 -1.27 -7.95 5.76
CA PHE A 387 -1.76 -8.33 7.08
C PHE A 387 -2.14 -9.81 7.11
N PRO A 388 -2.03 -10.49 8.26
CA PRO A 388 -2.37 -11.90 8.37
C PRO A 388 -3.84 -12.19 8.02
N GLU A 389 -4.77 -11.29 8.40
CA GLU A 389 -6.19 -11.42 8.08
C GLU A 389 -6.46 -11.51 6.57
N HIS A 390 -5.69 -10.81 5.74
CA HIS A 390 -5.84 -10.87 4.28
C HIS A 390 -5.41 -12.23 3.73
N ALA A 391 -4.33 -12.80 4.27
CA ALA A 391 -3.88 -14.14 3.89
C ALA A 391 -4.88 -15.21 4.35
N PHE A 392 -5.39 -15.10 5.57
CA PHE A 392 -6.39 -15.99 6.12
C PHE A 392 -7.71 -15.96 5.35
N ALA A 393 -8.27 -14.76 5.13
CA ALA A 393 -9.50 -14.59 4.35
C ALA A 393 -9.34 -15.08 2.91
N HIS A 394 -8.17 -14.88 2.29
CA HIS A 394 -7.88 -15.41 0.96
C HIS A 394 -7.93 -16.94 0.93
N VAL A 395 -7.21 -17.62 1.82
CA VAL A 395 -7.17 -19.10 1.85
C VAL A 395 -8.55 -19.67 2.17
N ARG A 396 -9.26 -19.12 3.16
CA ARG A 396 -10.64 -19.52 3.48
C ARG A 396 -11.56 -19.38 2.26
N GLY A 397 -11.44 -18.26 1.54
CA GLY A 397 -12.22 -18.00 0.33
C GLY A 397 -11.89 -18.89 -0.88
N LEU A 398 -10.79 -19.66 -0.86
CA LEU A 398 -10.48 -20.63 -1.93
C LEU A 398 -11.42 -21.84 -1.92
N SER A 399 -12.02 -22.15 -0.78
CA SER A 399 -12.95 -23.26 -0.57
C SER A 399 -14.40 -22.87 -0.83
N ASP A 400 -14.74 -21.59 -0.65
CA ASP A 400 -16.11 -21.06 -0.79
C ASP A 400 -16.52 -20.69 -2.24
N GLY A 401 -15.62 -20.82 -3.23
CA GLY A 401 -15.94 -20.67 -4.66
C GLY A 401 -14.83 -20.03 -5.51
N PRO A 402 -15.08 -19.76 -6.81
CA PRO A 402 -14.08 -19.26 -7.77
C PRO A 402 -13.68 -17.78 -7.58
N GLY A 403 -14.00 -17.18 -6.43
CA GLY A 403 -13.72 -15.77 -6.15
C GLY A 403 -12.23 -15.49 -5.94
N HIS A 404 -11.46 -16.41 -5.39
CA HIS A 404 -10.06 -16.18 -5.06
C HIS A 404 -9.10 -16.85 -6.04
N ALA A 405 -7.97 -16.19 -6.30
CA ALA A 405 -6.95 -16.70 -7.22
C ALA A 405 -6.10 -17.76 -6.53
N ARG A 406 -5.94 -18.93 -7.17
CA ARG A 406 -5.08 -20.03 -6.71
C ARG A 406 -3.60 -19.85 -7.07
N THR A 407 -3.28 -18.85 -7.88
CA THR A 407 -1.91 -18.49 -8.25
C THR A 407 -1.84 -16.99 -8.53
N GLY A 408 -0.73 -16.37 -8.12
CA GLY A 408 -0.46 -14.97 -8.41
C GLY A 408 -1.38 -13.98 -7.67
N ASP A 409 -1.52 -12.79 -8.24
CA ASP A 409 -2.29 -11.69 -7.65
C ASP A 409 -3.80 -12.02 -7.63
N CYS A 410 -4.43 -11.88 -6.46
CA CYS A 410 -5.88 -11.96 -6.35
C CYS A 410 -6.55 -10.65 -6.79
N ARG A 411 -7.65 -10.76 -7.55
CA ARG A 411 -8.46 -9.59 -7.97
C ARG A 411 -9.49 -9.15 -6.93
N ASN A 412 -9.80 -10.02 -5.97
CA ASN A 412 -10.91 -9.83 -5.03
C ASN A 412 -10.44 -9.53 -3.60
N CYS A 413 -9.15 -9.69 -3.29
CA CYS A 413 -8.59 -9.30 -2.00
C CYS A 413 -7.11 -8.88 -2.13
N ALA A 414 -6.57 -8.33 -1.05
CA ALA A 414 -5.19 -7.86 -0.93
C ALA A 414 -4.21 -9.01 -0.65
N ALA A 415 -4.21 -10.05 -1.50
CA ALA A 415 -3.34 -11.21 -1.36
C ALA A 415 -2.76 -11.66 -2.69
N HIS A 416 -1.55 -12.20 -2.64
CA HIS A 416 -0.86 -12.86 -3.75
C HIS A 416 -0.55 -14.30 -3.36
N HIS A 417 -1.12 -15.27 -4.07
CA HIS A 417 -0.93 -16.68 -3.78
C HIS A 417 0.36 -17.19 -4.43
N LEU A 418 1.35 -17.54 -3.62
CA LEU A 418 2.67 -17.98 -4.07
C LEU A 418 2.68 -19.47 -4.44
N GLY A 419 2.00 -20.30 -3.65
CA GLY A 419 1.88 -21.73 -3.93
C GLY A 419 1.05 -22.47 -2.88
N SER A 420 0.64 -23.68 -3.23
CA SER A 420 -0.07 -24.59 -2.33
C SER A 420 0.28 -26.05 -2.60
N GLY A 421 0.09 -26.92 -1.61
CA GLY A 421 0.41 -28.35 -1.71
C GLY A 421 0.81 -28.98 -0.38
N SER A 422 1.82 -29.85 -0.41
CA SER A 422 2.46 -30.34 0.82
C SER A 422 3.17 -29.21 1.57
N HIS A 423 3.47 -29.45 2.85
CA HIS A 423 4.28 -28.54 3.66
C HIS A 423 5.59 -28.14 2.95
N GLU A 424 6.30 -29.11 2.38
CA GLU A 424 7.55 -28.88 1.66
C GLU A 424 7.36 -28.01 0.40
N GLN A 425 6.30 -28.22 -0.37
CA GLN A 425 6.01 -27.41 -1.56
C GLN A 425 5.69 -25.96 -1.19
N ALA A 426 4.90 -25.76 -0.14
CA ALA A 426 4.56 -24.44 0.37
C ALA A 426 5.80 -23.73 0.95
N LEU A 427 6.66 -24.46 1.70
CA LEU A 427 7.89 -23.92 2.24
C LEU A 427 8.86 -23.48 1.13
N ARG A 428 9.04 -24.28 0.08
CA ARG A 428 9.84 -23.88 -1.09
C ARG A 428 9.30 -22.62 -1.75
N ALA A 429 7.97 -22.49 -1.90
CA ALA A 429 7.37 -21.28 -2.45
C ALA A 429 7.63 -20.03 -1.57
N ALA A 430 7.76 -20.20 -0.25
CA ALA A 430 8.19 -19.14 0.64
C ALA A 430 9.68 -18.83 0.41
N GLU A 431 10.54 -19.85 0.38
CA GLU A 431 11.99 -19.69 0.17
C GLU A 431 12.35 -19.03 -1.17
N ASP A 432 11.62 -19.35 -2.24
CA ASP A 432 11.76 -18.70 -3.55
C ASP A 432 11.48 -17.18 -3.48
N THR A 433 10.74 -16.72 -2.46
CA THR A 433 10.35 -15.32 -2.27
C THR A 433 11.23 -14.59 -1.26
N ILE A 434 11.51 -15.20 -0.10
CA ILE A 434 12.20 -14.54 1.03
C ILE A 434 13.61 -15.07 1.29
N GLY A 435 14.08 -16.05 0.52
CA GLY A 435 15.35 -16.73 0.74
C GLY A 435 15.25 -17.88 1.75
N VAL A 436 16.40 -18.43 2.13
CA VAL A 436 16.48 -19.62 2.99
C VAL A 436 15.76 -19.40 4.33
N VAL A 437 14.82 -20.29 4.65
CA VAL A 437 14.05 -20.24 5.90
C VAL A 437 14.75 -21.09 6.95
N THR A 438 15.08 -20.47 8.10
CA THR A 438 15.66 -21.21 9.24
C THR A 438 14.53 -21.63 10.20
N PRO A 439 14.32 -22.93 10.45
CA PRO A 439 13.27 -23.40 11.35
C PRO A 439 13.40 -22.81 12.76
N ARG A 440 12.30 -22.29 13.30
CA ARG A 440 12.19 -21.83 14.70
C ARG A 440 10.96 -22.45 15.35
N ARG A 441 11.04 -22.76 16.65
CA ARG A 441 9.88 -23.28 17.40
C ARG A 441 9.64 -22.43 18.66
N PRO A 442 8.86 -21.35 18.55
CA PRO A 442 8.52 -20.52 19.70
C PRO A 442 7.73 -21.32 20.74
N PRO A 443 7.77 -20.90 22.02
CA PRO A 443 6.98 -21.54 23.06
C PRO A 443 5.49 -21.39 22.76
N ALA A 444 4.65 -22.27 23.32
CA ALA A 444 3.19 -22.25 23.15
C ALA A 444 2.55 -21.15 24.02
N VAL A 445 2.96 -19.91 23.83
CA VAL A 445 2.49 -18.76 24.61
C VAL A 445 1.48 -17.98 23.79
N ARG A 446 0.31 -17.76 24.37
CA ARG A 446 -0.77 -16.99 23.76
C ARG A 446 -1.58 -16.30 24.83
N ILE A 447 -2.16 -15.16 24.47
CA ILE A 447 -3.20 -14.58 25.30
C ILE A 447 -4.46 -15.45 25.18
N PRO A 448 -5.13 -15.78 26.31
CA PRO A 448 -6.36 -16.56 26.30
C PRO A 448 -7.44 -15.94 25.41
N ASP A 449 -8.26 -16.80 24.80
CA ASP A 449 -9.49 -16.45 24.08
C ASP A 449 -9.38 -15.37 22.99
N SER A 450 -9.22 -15.83 21.75
CA SER A 450 -9.49 -15.02 20.55
C SER A 450 -10.67 -15.60 19.79
N PHE A 451 -11.78 -14.87 19.75
CA PHE A 451 -12.93 -15.21 18.91
C PHE A 451 -12.59 -15.12 17.41
N PHE A 452 -11.57 -14.34 17.05
CA PHE A 452 -11.19 -14.09 15.67
C PHE A 452 -10.29 -15.19 15.09
N TRP A 453 -9.47 -15.83 15.93
CA TRP A 453 -8.55 -16.92 15.55
C TRP A 453 -8.92 -18.25 16.22
N PRO A 454 -9.96 -18.95 15.73
CA PRO A 454 -10.52 -20.13 16.39
C PRO A 454 -9.62 -21.38 16.34
N HIS A 455 -8.68 -21.45 15.39
CA HIS A 455 -7.86 -22.65 15.15
C HIS A 455 -6.37 -22.35 15.36
N ARG A 456 -5.88 -22.73 16.54
CA ARG A 456 -4.49 -22.61 17.03
C ARG A 456 -4.16 -23.88 17.82
N PHE A 457 -2.97 -24.46 17.67
CA PHE A 457 -2.56 -25.72 18.32
C PHE A 457 -1.48 -25.54 19.40
#